data_AF-A0A4S4BE62-F1
#
_entry.id   AF-A0A4S4BE62-F1
#
_cell.length_a   1.000
_cell.length_b   1.000
_cell.length_c   1.000
_cell.angle_alpha   90.00
_cell.angle_beta   90.00
_cell.angle_gamma   90.00
#
_symmetry.space_group_name_H-M   'P 1'
#
loop_
_entity.id
_entity.type
_entity.pdbx_description
1 polymer ?
#
loop_
_entity_poly.entity_id
_entity_poly.type
_entity_poly.pdbx_seq_one_letter_code
_entity_poly.pdbx_strand_id
1 'polypeptide(L)'
;MIVCDSCNAEMEVTRNGEGEDFELELLGVLTTCPNCGEEFDVTEDMLAAAPVVEGVDGEVVSIVDCPHCRARIELAFEDEEPEDAPSL
;
A
#
# COMPACT_ATOMS: atom_id res chain seq x y z
N MET A 1 12.77 -20.61 14.90
CA MET A 1 12.32 -20.61 13.50
C MET A 1 11.16 -21.58 13.41
N ILE A 2 9.95 -21.04 13.29
CA ILE A 2 8.74 -21.85 13.12
C ILE A 2 8.42 -21.80 11.63
N VAL A 3 8.25 -22.96 11.01
CA VAL A 3 7.89 -23.07 9.58
C VAL A 3 6.46 -23.58 9.52
N CYS A 4 5.60 -22.85 8.81
CA CYS A 4 4.24 -23.32 8.56
C CYS A 4 4.29 -24.48 7.56
N ASP A 5 3.91 -25.68 7.98
CA ASP A 5 3.89 -26.88 7.12
C ASP A 5 2.90 -26.77 5.95
N SER A 6 1.98 -25.79 5.98
CA SER A 6 0.95 -25.61 4.95
C SER A 6 1.29 -24.58 3.87
N CYS A 7 2.18 -23.61 4.12
CA CYS A 7 2.57 -22.59 3.14
C CYS A 7 4.09 -22.37 3.05
N ASN A 8 4.86 -23.12 3.85
CA ASN A 8 6.31 -23.08 3.92
C ASN A 8 6.91 -21.69 4.17
N ALA A 9 6.13 -20.76 4.75
CA ALA A 9 6.63 -19.46 5.16
C ALA A 9 7.48 -19.58 6.44
N GLU A 10 8.65 -18.96 6.42
CA GLU A 10 9.56 -18.82 7.56
C GLU A 10 9.11 -17.62 8.41
N MET A 11 8.77 -17.86 9.68
CA MET A 11 8.28 -16.81 10.58
C MET A 11 9.19 -16.64 11.79
N GLU A 12 9.65 -15.41 12.03
CA GLU A 12 10.35 -14.99 13.25
C GLU A 12 9.34 -14.35 14.21
N VAL A 13 9.22 -14.90 15.42
CA VAL A 13 8.34 -14.39 16.47
C VAL A 13 9.19 -13.71 17.53
N THR A 14 9.18 -12.38 17.52
CA THR A 14 9.84 -11.56 18.55
C THR A 14 8.83 -11.29 19.65
N ARG A 15 9.09 -11.80 20.85
CA ARG A 15 8.23 -11.53 22.01
C ARG A 15 8.58 -10.14 22.55
N ASN A 16 7.69 -9.16 22.35
CA ASN A 16 7.78 -7.87 23.04
C ASN A 16 7.50 -8.04 24.54
N GLY A 17 7.86 -7.03 25.33
CA GLY A 17 7.74 -7.03 26.79
C GLY A 17 6.32 -7.38 27.27
N GLU A 18 6.23 -7.94 28.48
CA GLU A 18 4.95 -8.37 29.06
C GLU A 18 4.01 -7.17 29.22
N GLY A 19 2.93 -7.12 28.42
CA GLY A 19 1.86 -6.11 28.52
C GLY A 19 1.84 -5.01 27.45
N GLU A 20 2.66 -5.11 26.40
CA GLU A 20 2.62 -4.15 25.29
C GLU A 20 1.75 -4.66 24.14
N ASP A 21 0.72 -3.89 23.78
CA ASP A 21 -0.03 -4.04 22.54
C ASP A 21 0.93 -3.84 21.35
N PHE A 22 0.73 -4.59 20.25
CA PHE A 22 1.57 -4.47 19.06
C PHE A 22 1.14 -3.25 18.24
N GLU A 23 2.09 -2.38 17.90
CA GLU A 23 1.88 -1.24 16.99
C GLU A 23 1.96 -1.75 15.55
N LEU A 24 0.84 -1.68 14.81
CA LEU A 24 0.79 -1.96 13.37
C LEU A 24 0.99 -0.64 12.62
N GLU A 25 2.20 -0.39 12.14
CA GLU A 25 2.48 0.70 11.21
C GLU A 25 2.19 0.20 9.78
N LEU A 26 1.25 0.83 9.08
CA LEU A 26 0.96 0.52 7.68
C LEU A 26 2.12 1.07 6.83
N LEU A 27 3.08 0.21 6.46
CA LEU A 27 4.30 0.62 5.77
C LEU A 27 4.10 1.00 4.28
N GLY A 28 2.87 0.92 3.78
CA GLY A 28 2.48 1.24 2.41
C GLY A 28 1.44 0.27 1.85
N VAL A 29 1.01 0.49 0.62
CA VAL A 29 0.08 -0.39 -0.09
C VAL A 29 0.84 -1.20 -1.14
N LEU A 30 0.81 -2.52 -1.05
CA LEU A 30 1.46 -3.38 -2.04
C LEU A 30 0.59 -3.50 -3.30
N THR A 31 1.15 -3.21 -4.47
CA THR A 31 0.46 -3.34 -5.76
C THR A 31 1.34 -4.01 -6.80
N THR A 32 0.74 -4.49 -7.89
CA THR A 32 1.45 -5.16 -8.99
C THR A 32 1.51 -4.27 -10.22
N CYS A 33 2.70 -4.13 -10.80
CA CYS A 33 2.85 -3.37 -12.05
C CYS A 33 2.18 -4.13 -13.22
N PRO A 34 1.23 -3.53 -13.96
CA PRO A 34 0.60 -4.20 -15.11
C PRO A 34 1.55 -4.40 -16.30
N ASN A 35 2.70 -3.71 -16.32
CA ASN A 35 3.66 -3.79 -17.41
C ASN A 35 4.71 -4.91 -17.22
N CYS A 36 5.32 -5.02 -16.04
CA CYS A 36 6.34 -6.05 -15.77
C CYS A 36 5.85 -7.21 -14.89
N GLY A 37 4.70 -7.07 -14.23
CA GLY A 37 4.13 -8.09 -13.34
C GLY A 37 4.84 -8.20 -11.98
N GLU A 38 5.80 -7.32 -11.68
CA GLU A 38 6.45 -7.28 -10.38
C GLU A 38 5.64 -6.47 -9.37
N GLU A 39 5.61 -6.97 -8.14
CA GLU A 39 5.04 -6.31 -6.99
C GLU A 39 5.96 -5.18 -6.52
N PHE A 40 5.36 -4.08 -6.08
CA PHE A 40 6.07 -2.98 -5.47
C PHE A 40 5.21 -2.31 -4.40
N ASP A 41 5.89 -1.66 -3.47
CA ASP A 41 5.25 -0.94 -2.38
C ASP A 41 4.96 0.50 -2.80
N VAL A 42 3.71 0.92 -2.65
CA VAL A 42 3.27 2.29 -2.83
C VAL A 42 3.39 2.99 -1.49
N THR A 43 4.45 3.78 -1.37
CA THR A 43 4.75 4.55 -0.16
C THR A 43 4.08 5.93 -0.19
N GLU A 44 3.89 6.52 0.98
CA GLU A 44 3.35 7.89 1.11
C GLU A 44 4.21 8.93 0.38
N ASP A 45 5.54 8.83 0.45
CA ASP A 45 6.47 9.69 -0.31
C ASP A 45 6.24 9.60 -1.81
N MET A 46 5.96 8.40 -2.33
CA MET A 46 5.69 8.20 -3.75
C MET A 46 4.38 8.89 -4.15
N LEU A 47 3.35 8.82 -3.31
CA LEU A 47 2.07 9.51 -3.55
C LEU A 47 2.17 11.03 -3.39
N ALA A 48 2.93 11.51 -2.41
CA ALA A 48 3.14 12.94 -2.18
C ALA A 48 3.90 13.60 -3.34
N ALA A 49 4.81 12.86 -3.99
CA ALA A 49 5.53 13.32 -5.18
C ALA A 49 4.77 13.07 -6.50
N ALA A 50 3.75 12.22 -6.49
CA ALA A 50 3.01 11.85 -7.69
C ALA A 50 2.12 13.01 -8.16
N PRO A 51 2.14 13.35 -9.46
CA PRO A 51 1.14 14.24 -10.02
C PRO A 51 -0.23 13.57 -10.00
N VAL A 52 -1.21 14.29 -9.45
CA VAL A 52 -2.62 13.91 -9.45
C VAL A 52 -3.30 14.53 -10.67
N VAL A 53 -4.03 13.73 -11.44
CA VAL A 53 -4.73 14.16 -12.65
C VAL A 53 -6.15 13.61 -12.69
N GLU A 54 -7.00 14.25 -13.49
CA GLU A 54 -8.33 13.72 -13.80
C GLU A 54 -8.19 12.68 -14.92
N GLY A 55 -8.54 11.44 -14.61
CA GLY A 55 -8.51 10.28 -15.51
C GLY A 55 -9.62 10.34 -16.56
N VAL A 56 -9.59 9.36 -17.47
CA VAL A 56 -10.46 9.36 -18.67
C VAL A 56 -11.95 9.23 -18.32
N ASP A 57 -12.26 8.59 -17.20
CA ASP A 57 -13.61 8.38 -16.68
C ASP A 57 -14.05 9.46 -15.67
N GLY A 58 -13.26 10.53 -15.51
CA GLY A 58 -13.51 11.61 -14.54
C GLY A 58 -13.08 11.28 -13.11
N GLU A 59 -12.39 10.16 -12.91
CA GLU A 59 -11.83 9.74 -11.63
C GLU A 59 -10.48 10.41 -11.37
N VAL A 60 -10.22 10.83 -10.13
CA VAL A 60 -8.95 11.44 -9.74
C VAL A 60 -7.91 10.34 -9.52
N VAL A 61 -6.82 10.37 -10.28
CA VAL A 61 -5.77 9.35 -10.24
C VAL A 61 -4.40 9.96 -9.97
N SER A 62 -3.58 9.25 -9.21
CA SER A 62 -2.17 9.56 -8.99
C SER A 62 -1.29 8.81 -9.98
N ILE A 63 -0.39 9.51 -10.68
CA ILE A 63 0.54 8.86 -11.61
C ILE A 63 1.85 8.58 -10.90
N VAL A 64 2.17 7.29 -10.73
CA VAL A 64 3.44 6.83 -10.16
C VAL A 64 4.29 6.11 -11.20
N ASP A 65 5.61 6.09 -11.01
CA ASP A 65 6.52 5.31 -11.85
C ASP A 65 6.87 3.99 -11.17
N CYS A 66 6.72 2.88 -11.90
CA CYS A 66 7.15 1.57 -11.41
C CYS A 66 8.67 1.56 -11.13
N PRO A 67 9.12 1.14 -9.93
CA PRO A 67 10.56 1.10 -9.62
C PRO A 67 11.34 0.09 -10.47
N HIS A 68 10.67 -0.94 -10.98
CA HIS A 68 11.29 -2.04 -11.73
C HIS A 68 11.49 -1.71 -13.21
N CYS A 69 10.45 -1.20 -13.86
CA CYS A 69 10.45 -0.95 -15.30
C CYS A 69 10.29 0.52 -15.71
N ARG A 70 10.06 1.43 -14.75
CA ARG A 70 9.76 2.86 -14.97
C ARG A 70 8.55 3.12 -15.88
N ALA A 71 7.64 2.15 -15.97
CA ALA A 71 6.35 2.39 -16.58
C ALA A 71 5.51 3.30 -15.68
N ARG A 72 4.78 4.25 -16.28
CA ARG A 72 3.80 5.05 -15.57
C ARG A 72 2.56 4.23 -15.26
N ILE A 73 2.09 4.33 -14.04
CA ILE A 73 0.93 3.61 -13.52
C ILE A 73 -0.04 4.65 -12.95
N GLU A 74 -1.30 4.54 -13.33
CA GLU A 74 -2.39 5.35 -12.79
C GLU A 74 -2.99 4.60 -11.59
N LEU A 75 -3.00 5.25 -10.42
CA LEU A 75 -3.57 4.72 -9.19
C LEU A 75 -4.79 5.55 -8.80
N ALA A 76 -5.96 4.91 -8.78
CA ALA A 76 -7.18 5.47 -8.21
C ALA A 76 -7.27 5.03 -6.75
N PHE A 77 -7.59 5.97 -5.87
CA PHE A 77 -7.85 5.70 -4.45
C PHE A 77 -9.30 6.05 -4.16
N GLU A 78 -10.02 5.13 -3.54
CA GLU A 78 -11.33 5.43 -2.98
C GLU A 78 -11.09 6.34 -1.76
N ASP A 79 -11.54 7.59 -1.82
CA ASP A 79 -11.59 8.44 -0.62
C ASP A 79 -12.46 7.70 0.41
N GLU A 80 -11.87 7.26 1.51
CA GLU A 80 -12.63 6.87 2.68
C GLU A 80 -13.52 8.07 3.04
N GLU A 81 -14.83 7.94 2.80
CA GLU A 81 -15.81 8.84 3.39
C GLU A 81 -15.46 8.91 4.89
N PRO A 82 -15.18 10.10 5.45
CA PRO A 82 -14.84 10.17 6.86
C PRO A 82 -16.05 9.64 7.64
N GLU A 83 -15.97 8.41 8.13
CA GLU A 83 -16.98 7.75 8.96
C GLU A 83 -17.07 8.40 10.36
N ASP A 84 -16.95 9.73 10.47
CA ASP A 84 -17.23 10.49 11.69
C ASP A 84 -17.29 12.02 11.41
N ALA A 85 -18.12 12.44 10.45
CA ALA A 85 -18.62 13.81 10.48
C ALA A 85 -19.74 13.87 11.53
N PRO A 86 -19.59 14.58 12.67
CA PRO A 86 -20.67 14.69 13.64
C PRO A 86 -21.89 15.30 12.96
N SER A 87 -22.98 14.55 12.93
CA SER A 87 -24.28 15.04 12.47
C SER A 87 -24.67 16.21 13.36
N LEU A 88 -24.70 17.42 12.78
CA LEU A 88 -25.11 18.68 13.44
C LEU A 88 -26.51 18.58 14.05
#